data_AF-A0A8J4AMQ0-F1
#
_entry.id   AF-A0A8J4AMQ0-F1
#
_cell.length_a   1.000
_cell.length_b   1.000
_cell.length_c   1.000
_cell.angle_alpha   90.00
_cell.angle_beta   90.00
_cell.angle_gamma   90.00
#
_symmetry.space_group_name_H-M   'P 1'
#
loop_
_entity.id
_entity.type
_entity.pdbx_description
1 polymer ?
#
loop_
_entity_poly.entity_id
_entity_poly.type
_entity_poly.pdbx_seq_one_letter_code
_entity_poly.pdbx_strand_id
1 'polypeptide(L)'
;MVRDAPEGGGARYRFDVEPADIRGYAGQLYRASEHGEKAIDYLKKYSELDSGLDGSWLSSVDSEHEKVVKHVEAMLDGLRQVCRWADASLTASANHYDGTDSGAAEHLASEDRELPHYQR
;
A
#
# COMPACT_ATOMS: atom_id res chain seq x y z
N MET A 1 -14.74 28.73 -37.95
CA MET A 1 -15.28 29.12 -36.64
C MET A 1 -14.19 28.90 -35.61
N VAL A 2 -13.44 29.95 -35.34
CA VAL A 2 -12.41 30.02 -34.32
C VAL A 2 -13.14 30.17 -32.99
N ARG A 3 -12.91 29.26 -32.04
CA ARG A 3 -13.36 29.45 -30.66
C ARG A 3 -12.20 30.11 -29.91
N ASP A 4 -12.49 31.28 -29.38
CA ASP A 4 -11.58 32.10 -28.58
C ASP A 4 -10.96 31.28 -27.45
N ALA A 5 -9.64 31.39 -27.32
CA ALA A 5 -8.90 30.94 -26.15
C ALA A 5 -9.17 31.94 -25.00
N PRO A 6 -9.41 31.49 -23.76
CA PRO A 6 -9.46 32.40 -22.63
C PRO A 6 -8.05 32.94 -22.36
N GLU A 7 -7.90 34.25 -22.53
CA GLU A 7 -6.75 35.01 -22.08
C GLU A 7 -6.71 35.04 -20.54
N GLY A 8 -5.53 34.80 -19.98
CA GLY A 8 -5.22 35.13 -18.59
C GLY A 8 -5.41 34.00 -17.58
N GLY A 9 -4.28 33.53 -17.03
CA GLY A 9 -4.25 32.65 -15.87
C GLY A 9 -3.61 31.31 -16.21
N GLY A 10 -2.28 31.26 -16.20
CA GLY A 10 -1.58 29.99 -16.17
C GLY A 10 -2.06 29.21 -14.95
N ALA A 11 -2.89 28.19 -15.18
CA ALA A 11 -3.25 27.22 -14.15
C ALA A 11 -1.94 26.54 -13.75
N ARG A 12 -1.30 27.08 -12.71
CA ARG A 12 -0.29 26.36 -11.95
C ARG A 12 -1.04 25.15 -11.41
N TYR A 13 -0.87 24.00 -12.04
CA TYR A 13 -1.31 22.73 -11.46
C TYR A 13 -0.60 22.62 -10.12
N ARG A 14 -1.30 23.00 -9.04
CA ARG A 14 -0.81 22.78 -7.69
C ARG A 14 -0.92 21.28 -7.47
N PHE A 15 0.23 20.62 -7.42
CA PHE A 15 0.30 19.22 -7.04
C PHE A 15 -0.01 19.18 -5.56
N ASP A 16 -1.26 18.88 -5.22
CA ASP A 16 -1.72 18.74 -3.84
C ASP A 16 -1.75 17.25 -3.51
N VAL A 17 -0.97 16.84 -2.52
CA VAL A 17 -0.88 15.44 -2.12
C VAL A 17 -1.81 15.26 -0.93
N GLU A 18 -2.91 14.56 -1.12
CA GLU A 18 -3.86 14.27 -0.03
C GLU A 18 -3.36 13.08 0.81
N PRO A 19 -2.90 13.29 2.06
CA PRO A 19 -2.34 12.19 2.86
C PRO A 19 -3.40 11.16 3.25
N ALA A 20 -4.68 11.56 3.27
CA ALA A 20 -5.81 10.67 3.50
C ALA A 20 -5.94 9.59 2.41
N ASP A 21 -5.73 9.95 1.14
CA ASP A 21 -5.77 9.01 0.02
C ASP A 21 -4.61 8.01 0.10
N ILE A 22 -3.41 8.49 0.43
CA ILE A 22 -2.23 7.63 0.65
C ILE A 22 -2.51 6.60 1.74
N ARG A 23 -3.10 7.02 2.87
CA ARG A 23 -3.53 6.12 3.95
C ARG A 23 -4.61 5.14 3.51
N GLY A 24 -5.53 5.59 2.66
CA GLY A 24 -6.55 4.73 2.06
C GLY A 24 -5.93 3.56 1.29
N TYR A 25 -4.94 3.84 0.44
CA TYR A 25 -4.19 2.81 -0.29
C TYR A 25 -3.33 1.94 0.62
N ALA A 26 -2.64 2.53 1.60
CA ALA A 26 -1.88 1.79 2.60
C ALA A 26 -2.76 0.75 3.33
N GLY A 27 -3.95 1.17 3.77
CA GLY A 27 -4.93 0.28 4.39
C GLY A 27 -5.45 -0.84 3.46
N GLN A 28 -5.55 -0.61 2.14
CA GLN A 28 -5.88 -1.67 1.19
C GLN A 28 -4.78 -2.72 1.11
N LEU A 29 -3.52 -2.30 1.08
CA LEU A 29 -2.36 -3.19 1.07
C LEU A 29 -2.21 -3.96 2.37
N TYR A 30 -2.45 -3.31 3.51
CA TYR A 30 -2.50 -3.99 4.80
C TYR A 30 -3.52 -5.13 4.80
N ARG A 31 -4.76 -4.86 4.39
CA ARG A 31 -5.81 -5.89 4.27
C ARG A 31 -5.43 -6.99 3.30
N ALA A 32 -4.84 -6.65 2.15
CA ALA A 32 -4.35 -7.65 1.20
C ALA A 32 -3.29 -8.57 1.83
N SER A 33 -2.42 -8.02 2.69
CA SER A 33 -1.44 -8.82 3.44
C SER A 33 -2.10 -9.77 4.44
N GLU A 34 -3.16 -9.33 5.14
CA GLU A 34 -3.92 -10.19 6.05
C GLU A 34 -4.66 -11.31 5.30
N HIS A 35 -5.17 -11.02 4.09
CA HIS A 35 -5.76 -12.04 3.23
C HIS A 35 -4.73 -13.06 2.77
N GLY A 36 -3.49 -12.63 2.47
CA GLY A 36 -2.38 -13.53 2.18
C GLY A 36 -2.07 -14.49 3.34
N GLU A 37 -2.07 -13.99 4.58
CA GLU A 37 -1.87 -14.81 5.78
C GLU A 37 -2.98 -15.85 5.95
N LYS A 38 -4.25 -15.44 5.81
CA LYS A 38 -5.39 -16.36 5.85
C LYS A 38 -5.36 -17.41 4.74
N ALA A 39 -4.86 -17.05 3.55
CA ALA A 39 -4.71 -17.99 2.44
C ALA A 39 -3.62 -19.03 2.73
N ILE A 40 -2.52 -18.64 3.37
CA ILE A 40 -1.47 -19.58 3.83
C ILE A 40 -2.03 -20.53 4.89
N ASP A 41 -2.78 -20.01 5.87
CA ASP A 41 -3.39 -20.84 6.91
C ASP A 41 -4.39 -21.84 6.31
N TYR A 42 -5.19 -21.39 5.34
CA TYR A 42 -6.10 -22.26 4.60
C TYR A 42 -5.34 -23.34 3.83
N LEU A 43 -4.26 -22.97 3.12
CA LEU A 43 -3.43 -23.91 2.40
C LEU A 43 -2.92 -24.99 3.35
N LYS A 44 -2.25 -24.61 4.45
CA LYS A 44 -1.72 -25.54 5.46
C LYS A 44 -2.78 -26.49 6.00
N LYS A 45 -3.96 -25.97 6.31
CA LYS A 45 -5.04 -26.77 6.91
C LYS A 45 -5.63 -27.81 5.96
N TYR A 46 -5.69 -27.51 4.66
CA TYR A 46 -6.42 -28.33 3.69
C TYR A 46 -5.52 -29.03 2.66
N SER A 47 -4.22 -28.82 2.70
CA SER A 47 -3.26 -29.47 1.79
C SER A 47 -2.55 -30.67 2.40
N GLU A 48 -2.86 -31.08 3.63
CA GLU A 48 -2.31 -32.33 4.17
C GLU A 48 -2.95 -33.53 3.46
N LEU A 49 -2.12 -34.38 2.87
CA LEU A 49 -2.55 -35.67 2.35
C LEU A 49 -2.45 -36.71 3.47
N ASP A 50 -3.47 -37.56 3.59
CA ASP A 50 -3.44 -38.70 4.51
C ASP A 50 -2.46 -39.74 3.96
N SER A 51 -1.28 -39.82 4.57
CA SER A 51 -0.13 -40.61 4.11
C SER A 51 -0.21 -42.10 4.46
N GLY A 52 -1.37 -42.58 4.94
CA GLY A 52 -1.60 -43.97 5.35
C GLY A 52 -1.69 -45.02 4.23
N LEU A 53 -1.32 -44.69 2.99
CA LEU A 53 -1.44 -45.61 1.85
C LEU A 53 -0.06 -46.02 1.32
N ASP A 54 0.36 -47.23 1.71
CA ASP A 54 1.65 -47.82 1.33
C ASP A 54 1.69 -48.19 -0.17
N GLY A 55 2.31 -47.33 -0.98
CA GLY A 55 2.66 -47.61 -2.37
C GLY A 55 3.69 -46.63 -2.93
N SER A 56 4.72 -47.13 -3.63
CA SER A 56 5.81 -46.31 -4.19
C SER A 56 5.36 -45.21 -5.16
N TRP A 57 4.20 -45.38 -5.81
CA TRP A 57 3.59 -44.34 -6.63
C TRP A 57 3.01 -43.21 -5.76
N LEU A 58 2.32 -43.58 -4.68
CA LEU A 58 1.65 -42.63 -3.78
C LEU A 58 2.66 -41.79 -3.00
N SER A 59 3.80 -42.36 -2.60
CA SER A 59 4.88 -41.60 -1.97
C SER A 59 5.52 -40.56 -2.91
N SER A 60 5.58 -40.85 -4.23
CA SER A 60 6.03 -39.87 -5.22
C SER A 60 5.01 -38.75 -5.41
N VAL A 61 3.72 -39.07 -5.42
CA VAL A 61 2.64 -38.07 -5.53
C VAL A 61 2.61 -37.18 -4.29
N ASP A 62 2.75 -37.76 -3.11
CA ASP A 62 2.81 -37.03 -1.83
C ASP A 62 4.01 -36.06 -1.79
N SER A 63 5.19 -36.53 -2.20
CA SER A 63 6.39 -35.69 -2.27
C SER A 63 6.27 -34.52 -3.26
N GLU A 64 5.71 -34.76 -4.46
CA GLU A 64 5.51 -33.68 -5.44
C GLU A 64 4.43 -32.70 -4.99
N HIS A 65 3.36 -33.20 -4.36
CA HIS A 65 2.32 -32.37 -3.76
C HIS A 65 2.88 -31.45 -2.68
N GLU A 66 3.68 -31.98 -1.74
CA GLU A 66 4.34 -31.17 -0.72
C GLU A 66 5.21 -30.06 -1.32
N LYS A 67 5.95 -30.35 -2.41
CA LYS A 67 6.78 -29.34 -3.08
C LYS A 67 5.94 -28.21 -3.65
N VAL A 68 4.82 -28.55 -4.30
CA VAL A 68 3.89 -27.56 -4.85
C VAL A 68 3.28 -26.72 -3.74
N VAL A 69 2.81 -27.35 -2.66
CA VAL A 69 2.25 -26.65 -1.50
C VAL A 69 3.27 -25.68 -0.91
N LYS A 70 4.50 -26.13 -0.66
CA LYS A 70 5.59 -25.28 -0.15
C LYS A 70 5.91 -24.12 -1.09
N HIS A 71 5.87 -24.35 -2.39
CA HIS A 71 6.10 -23.29 -3.39
C HIS A 71 5.00 -22.23 -3.36
N VAL A 72 3.73 -22.66 -3.32
CA VAL A 72 2.57 -21.76 -3.23
C VAL A 72 2.59 -20.98 -1.91
N GLU A 73 2.92 -21.63 -0.79
CA GLU A 73 3.12 -20.96 0.50
C GLU A 73 4.18 -19.86 0.41
N ALA A 74 5.34 -20.16 -0.18
CA ALA A 74 6.41 -19.18 -0.34
C ALA A 74 6.01 -17.99 -1.22
N MET A 75 5.24 -18.23 -2.29
CA MET A 75 4.72 -17.16 -3.14
C MET A 75 3.72 -16.27 -2.40
N LEU A 76 2.77 -16.87 -1.66
CA LEU A 76 1.79 -16.13 -0.86
C LEU A 76 2.48 -15.31 0.23
N ASP A 77 3.50 -15.86 0.89
CA ASP A 77 4.26 -15.14 1.89
C ASP A 77 5.06 -13.98 1.27
N GLY A 78 5.67 -14.18 0.10
CA GLY A 78 6.33 -13.10 -0.65
C GLY A 78 5.36 -11.95 -0.99
N LEU A 79 4.16 -12.26 -1.49
CA LEU A 79 3.12 -11.27 -1.77
C LEU A 79 2.68 -10.53 -0.50
N ARG A 80 2.49 -11.26 0.60
CA ARG A 80 2.17 -10.69 1.91
C ARG A 80 3.23 -9.69 2.36
N GLN A 81 4.51 -10.06 2.27
CA GLN A 81 5.63 -9.21 2.68
C GLN A 81 5.70 -7.93 1.83
N VAL A 82 5.56 -8.03 0.51
CA VAL A 82 5.54 -6.86 -0.39
C VAL A 82 4.39 -5.91 -0.03
N CYS A 83 3.20 -6.44 0.23
CA CYS A 83 2.06 -5.63 0.64
C CYS A 83 2.31 -4.91 1.97
N ARG A 84 2.88 -5.60 2.98
CA ARG A 84 3.24 -4.97 4.26
C ARG A 84 4.30 -3.88 4.12
N TRP A 85 5.32 -4.11 3.29
CA TRP A 85 6.36 -3.10 3.05
C TRP A 85 5.83 -1.88 2.33
N ALA A 86 4.94 -2.08 1.36
CA ALA A 86 4.30 -1.00 0.64
C ALA A 86 3.34 -0.19 1.55
N ASP A 87 2.55 -0.86 2.38
CA ASP A 87 1.74 -0.22 3.44
C ASP A 87 2.60 0.64 4.38
N ALA A 88 3.67 0.07 4.94
CA ALA A 88 4.57 0.79 5.83
C ALA A 88 5.19 2.03 5.16
N SER A 89 5.59 1.89 3.89
CA SER A 89 6.20 2.97 3.11
C SER A 89 5.19 4.08 2.81
N LEU A 90 3.97 3.74 2.38
CA LEU A 90 2.90 4.71 2.14
C LEU A 90 2.47 5.42 3.41
N THR A 91 2.36 4.69 4.52
CA THR A 91 2.04 5.28 5.83
C THR A 91 3.13 6.28 6.26
N ALA A 92 4.41 5.94 6.07
CA ALA A 92 5.51 6.85 6.33
C ALA A 92 5.46 8.10 5.44
N SER A 93 5.15 7.94 4.15
CA SER A 93 4.96 9.06 3.22
C SER A 93 3.79 9.96 3.63
N ALA A 94 2.63 9.40 3.99
CA ALA A 94 1.48 10.17 4.45
C ALA A 94 1.82 10.99 5.70
N ASN A 95 2.53 10.39 6.66
CA ASN A 95 2.96 11.10 7.86
C ASN A 95 3.98 12.21 7.56
N HIS A 96 4.84 12.02 6.55
CA HIS A 96 5.76 13.06 6.10
C HIS A 96 5.02 14.26 5.49
N TYR A 97 4.00 14.01 4.65
CA TYR A 97 3.18 15.09 4.08
C TYR A 97 2.39 15.83 5.15
N ASP A 98 1.72 15.12 6.07
CA ASP A 98 1.04 15.75 7.21
C ASP A 98 1.97 16.66 8.01
N GLY A 99 3.19 16.18 8.33
CA GLY A 99 4.15 16.96 9.10
C GLY A 99 4.70 18.18 8.36
N THR A 100 4.93 18.04 7.06
CA THR A 100 5.49 19.12 6.23
C THR A 100 4.44 20.18 5.93
N ASP A 101 3.20 19.80 5.63
CA ASP A 101 2.10 20.73 5.38
C ASP A 101 1.69 21.47 6.66
N SER A 102 1.70 20.78 7.81
CA SER A 102 1.48 21.43 9.12
C SER A 102 2.58 22.47 9.40
N GLY A 103 3.85 22.13 9.17
CA GLY A 103 4.96 23.05 9.37
C GLY A 103 4.97 24.23 8.40
N ALA A 104 4.62 24.00 7.13
CA ALA A 104 4.49 25.06 6.13
C ALA A 104 3.30 25.98 6.43
N ALA A 105 2.18 25.44 6.89
CA ALA A 105 1.02 26.21 7.32
C ALA A 105 1.34 27.07 8.56
N GLU A 106 2.07 26.53 9.54
CA GLU A 106 2.53 27.32 10.69
C GLU A 106 3.49 28.43 10.29
N HIS A 107 4.43 28.17 9.37
CA HIS A 107 5.37 29.19 8.92
C HIS A 107 4.66 30.33 8.16
N LEU A 108 3.78 30.00 7.22
CA LEU A 108 2.96 30.98 6.49
C LEU A 108 2.05 31.77 7.45
N ALA A 109 1.43 31.11 8.43
CA ALA A 109 0.59 31.75 9.43
C ALA A 109 1.38 32.66 10.40
N SER A 110 2.68 32.43 10.56
CA SER A 110 3.58 33.30 11.32
C SER A 110 4.03 34.53 10.52
N GLU A 111 4.32 34.36 9.23
CA GLU A 111 4.69 35.46 8.32
C GLU A 111 3.52 36.43 8.09
N ASP A 112 2.29 35.92 7.95
CA ASP A 112 1.08 36.74 7.79
C ASP A 112 0.75 37.55 9.06
N ARG A 113 1.27 37.11 10.22
CA ARG A 113 1.12 37.77 11.53
C ARG A 113 2.17 38.85 11.76
N GLU A 114 3.29 38.84 11.02
CA GLU A 114 4.37 39.81 11.12
C GLU A 114 4.26 40.97 10.11
N LEU A 115 3.31 40.92 9.17
CA LEU A 115 3.06 42.04 8.26
C LEU A 115 2.44 43.21 9.05
N PRO A 116 3.17 44.34 9.26
CA PRO A 116 2.57 45.51 9.87
C PRO A 116 1.46 46.00 8.97
N HIS A 117 0.27 46.24 9.54
CA HIS A 117 -0.89 46.82 8.89
C HIS A 117 -0.52 48.08 8.08
N TYR A 118 -0.09 47.88 6.83
CA TYR A 118 0.05 48.94 5.85
C TYR A 118 -1.27 49.05 5.13
N GLN A 119 -2.14 49.88 5.70
CA GLN A 119 -3.12 50.73 5.01
C GLN A 119 -4.07 51.35 6.05
N ARG A 120 -4.51 52.59 5.93
CA ARG A 120 -4.06 53.80 5.22
C ARG A 120 -4.92 54.92 5.78
#